data_AF-A0A5C8Z1L2-F1
#
_entry.id   AF-A0A5C8Z1L2-F1
#
_cell.length_a   1.000
_cell.length_b   1.000
_cell.length_c   1.000
_cell.angle_alpha   90.00
_cell.angle_beta   90.00
_cell.angle_gamma   90.00
#
_symmetry.space_group_name_H-M   'P 1'
#
loop_
_entity.id
_entity.type
_entity.pdbx_description
1 polymer ?
#
loop_
_entity_poly.entity_id
_entity_poly.type
_entity_poly.pdbx_seq_one_letter_code
_entity_poly.pdbx_strand_id
1 'polypeptide(L)'
;MSNLTADLNLEATQWSTQTVSALKQYEQSCADDQLFYIGYLIPLVERLELEDESLQATVEQWHTNYRGYVEQCMAEDNMSASDRQGVLQVFTEVLG
;
A
#
# COMPACT_ATOMS: atom_id res chain seq x y z
N MET A 1 -38.14 -13.60 -1.57
CA MET A 1 -37.08 -13.25 -0.61
C MET A 1 -35.78 -13.28 -1.38
N SER A 2 -35.32 -12.11 -1.83
CA SER A 2 -34.08 -12.00 -2.59
C SER A 2 -32.92 -12.06 -1.60
N ASN A 3 -32.10 -13.12 -1.68
CA ASN A 3 -30.85 -13.23 -0.95
C ASN A 3 -29.90 -12.14 -1.46
N LEU A 4 -29.86 -11.02 -0.74
CA LEU A 4 -28.94 -9.88 -0.91
C LEU A 4 -27.55 -10.20 -0.34
N THR A 5 -27.02 -11.39 -0.63
CA THR A 5 -25.67 -11.80 -0.20
C THR A 5 -24.83 -12.32 -1.37
N ALA A 6 -25.18 -11.96 -2.60
CA ALA A 6 -24.49 -12.40 -3.81
C ALA A 6 -23.74 -11.29 -4.57
N ASP A 7 -23.80 -10.01 -4.17
CA ASP A 7 -23.33 -8.91 -5.03
C ASP A 7 -22.53 -7.82 -4.30
N LEU A 8 -21.53 -8.19 -3.48
CA LEU A 8 -20.44 -7.29 -3.14
C LEU A 8 -19.10 -7.95 -3.46
N ASN A 9 -18.91 -8.19 -4.75
CA ASN A 9 -17.64 -8.54 -5.36
C ASN A 9 -16.72 -7.28 -5.38
N LEU A 10 -16.29 -6.82 -4.20
CA LEU A 10 -15.49 -5.59 -4.01
C LEU A 10 -13.96 -5.83 -4.05
N GLU A 11 -13.50 -7.02 -4.44
CA GLU A 11 -12.32 -7.60 -3.81
C GLU A 11 -10.92 -7.21 -4.32
N ALA A 12 -10.77 -6.27 -5.25
CA ALA A 12 -9.42 -5.79 -5.61
C ALA A 12 -9.33 -4.29 -5.92
N THR A 13 -10.29 -3.75 -6.67
CA THR A 13 -10.26 -2.35 -7.15
C THR A 13 -10.45 -1.30 -6.04
N GLN A 14 -10.68 -1.72 -4.80
CA GLN A 14 -10.87 -0.79 -3.67
C GLN A 14 -9.62 -0.64 -2.80
N TRP A 15 -8.77 -1.66 -2.69
CA TRP A 15 -7.69 -1.66 -1.68
C TRP A 15 -6.61 -0.65 -2.00
N SER A 16 -6.25 -0.51 -3.26
CA SER A 16 -5.25 0.44 -3.70
C SER A 16 -5.76 1.87 -3.63
N THR A 17 -7.03 2.09 -4.00
CA THR A 17 -7.70 3.39 -3.81
C THR A 17 -7.74 3.79 -2.33
N GLN A 18 -8.09 2.85 -1.44
CA GLN A 18 -8.13 3.09 0.01
C GLN A 18 -6.72 3.34 0.56
N THR A 19 -5.73 2.57 0.14
CA THR A 19 -4.33 2.70 0.56
C THR A 19 -3.75 4.04 0.11
N VAL A 20 -3.95 4.43 -1.15
CA VAL A 20 -3.56 5.76 -1.66
C VAL A 20 -4.27 6.86 -0.88
N SER A 21 -5.56 6.71 -0.57
CA SER A 21 -6.29 7.68 0.25
C SER A 21 -5.71 7.80 1.66
N ALA A 22 -5.37 6.69 2.31
CA ALA A 22 -4.77 6.69 3.65
C ALA A 22 -3.40 7.37 3.64
N LEU A 23 -2.55 7.05 2.66
CA LEU A 23 -1.24 7.68 2.48
C LEU A 23 -1.36 9.19 2.24
N LYS A 24 -2.28 9.63 1.37
CA LYS A 24 -2.53 11.07 1.11
C LYS A 24 -3.12 11.82 2.31
N GLN A 25 -3.88 11.15 3.16
CA GLN A 25 -4.36 11.74 4.41
C GLN A 25 -3.21 11.92 5.40
N TYR A 26 -2.35 10.90 5.54
CA TYR A 26 -1.17 10.97 6.39
C TYR A 26 -0.19 12.06 5.92
N GLU A 27 0.01 12.20 4.61
CA GLU A 27 0.81 13.26 3.97
C GLU A 27 0.48 14.67 4.48
N GLN A 28 -0.79 14.94 4.77
CA GLN A 28 -1.24 16.27 5.21
C GLN A 28 -0.85 16.62 6.66
N SER A 29 -0.42 15.63 7.44
CA SER A 29 -0.18 15.78 8.89
C SER A 29 1.18 15.26 9.37
N CYS A 30 1.91 14.55 8.50
CA CYS A 30 3.22 14.01 8.77
C CYS A 30 4.30 15.11 8.87
N ALA A 31 5.46 14.75 9.41
CA ALA A 31 6.62 15.63 9.42
C ALA A 31 7.29 15.69 8.02
N ASP A 32 7.99 16.79 7.72
CA ASP A 32 8.61 17.01 6.40
C ASP A 32 9.60 15.89 6.01
N ASP A 33 10.29 15.29 6.98
CA ASP A 33 11.22 14.17 6.77
C ASP A 33 10.52 12.85 6.43
N GLN A 34 9.20 12.76 6.63
CA GLN A 34 8.37 11.62 6.26
C GLN A 34 7.78 11.73 4.85
N LEU A 35 7.75 12.94 4.27
CA LEU A 35 7.21 13.16 2.92
C LEU A 35 7.94 12.34 1.86
N PHE A 36 9.26 12.14 2.02
CA PHE A 36 10.02 11.26 1.14
C PHE A 36 9.49 9.82 1.16
N TYR A 37 9.23 9.27 2.35
CA TYR A 37 8.74 7.90 2.50
C TYR A 37 7.34 7.72 1.92
N ILE A 38 6.47 8.70 2.10
CA ILE A 38 5.11 8.69 1.53
C ILE A 38 5.16 8.78 0.00
N GLY A 39 5.99 9.69 -0.52
CA GLY A 39 6.23 9.85 -1.95
C GLY A 39 6.83 8.60 -2.60
N TYR A 40 7.54 7.77 -1.83
CA TYR A 40 8.01 6.46 -2.27
C TYR A 40 6.90 5.40 -2.27
N LEU A 41 6.01 5.40 -1.27
CA LEU A 41 4.95 4.39 -1.13
C LEU A 41 3.81 4.56 -2.15
N ILE A 42 3.29 5.77 -2.35
CA ILE A 42 2.10 6.00 -3.19
C ILE A 42 2.23 5.42 -4.61
N PRO A 43 3.33 5.65 -5.36
CA PRO A 43 3.49 5.09 -6.70
C PRO A 43 3.57 3.56 -6.72
N LEU A 44 4.06 2.93 -5.63
CA LEU A 44 4.20 1.48 -5.55
C LEU A 44 2.85 0.78 -5.34
N VAL A 45 1.88 1.45 -4.71
CA VAL A 45 0.49 0.98 -4.63
C VAL A 45 -0.10 0.83 -6.03
N GLU A 46 0.06 1.86 -6.86
CA GLU A 46 -0.46 1.88 -8.23
C GLU A 46 0.26 0.84 -9.12
N ARG A 47 1.56 0.64 -8.91
CA ARG A 47 2.33 -0.37 -9.65
C ARG A 47 1.99 -1.80 -9.27
N LEU A 48 1.72 -2.07 -7.99
CA LEU A 48 1.32 -3.40 -7.56
C LEU A 48 0.06 -3.87 -8.29
N GLU A 49 -0.94 -3.00 -8.50
CA GLU A 49 -2.15 -3.38 -9.26
C GLU A 49 -1.88 -3.69 -10.73
N LEU A 50 -0.88 -3.04 -11.33
CA LEU A 50 -0.51 -3.28 -12.72
C LEU A 50 0.31 -4.56 -12.88
N GLU A 51 1.05 -4.95 -11.84
CA GLU A 51 1.98 -6.10 -11.87
C GLU A 51 1.37 -7.37 -11.23
N ASP A 52 0.38 -7.23 -10.35
CA ASP A 52 -0.33 -8.30 -9.66
C ASP A 52 -1.86 -8.17 -9.88
N GLU A 53 -2.35 -8.79 -10.96
CA GLU A 53 -3.78 -8.84 -11.30
C GLU A 53 -4.61 -9.77 -10.40
N SER A 54 -4.18 -10.07 -9.17
CA SER A 54 -4.91 -10.98 -8.27
C SER A 54 -6.21 -10.35 -7.74
N LEU A 55 -7.25 -10.43 -8.57
CA LEU A 55 -8.62 -9.95 -8.33
C LEU A 55 -9.34 -10.61 -7.12
N GLN A 56 -8.66 -11.47 -6.35
CA GLN A 56 -9.24 -12.26 -5.25
C GLN A 56 -8.40 -12.24 -3.96
N ALA A 57 -7.48 -11.28 -3.81
CA ALA A 57 -6.74 -11.14 -2.55
C ALA A 57 -7.64 -10.58 -1.44
N THR A 58 -7.63 -11.20 -0.26
CA THR A 58 -8.16 -10.57 0.94
C THR A 58 -7.35 -9.32 1.29
N VAL A 59 -7.89 -8.42 2.12
CA VAL A 59 -7.15 -7.23 2.61
C VAL A 59 -5.78 -7.58 3.18
N GLU A 60 -5.73 -8.65 3.98
CA GLU A 60 -4.50 -9.11 4.62
C GLU A 60 -3.48 -9.62 3.58
N GLN A 61 -3.96 -10.34 2.56
CA GLN A 61 -3.12 -10.80 1.45
C GLN A 61 -2.61 -9.62 0.60
N TRP A 62 -3.48 -8.66 0.30
CA TRP A 62 -3.09 -7.48 -0.45
C TRP A 62 -2.05 -6.63 0.31
N HIS A 63 -2.24 -6.37 1.61
CA HIS A 63 -1.24 -5.69 2.43
C HIS A 63 0.09 -6.48 2.52
N THR A 64 0.02 -7.80 2.59
CA THR A 64 1.22 -8.66 2.60
C THR A 64 1.97 -8.57 1.27
N ASN A 65 1.26 -8.65 0.15
CA ASN A 65 1.83 -8.51 -1.19
C ASN A 65 2.44 -7.12 -1.38
N TYR A 66 1.72 -6.08 -0.96
CA TYR A 66 2.19 -4.71 -1.04
C TYR A 66 3.45 -4.49 -0.20
N ARG A 67 3.49 -5.00 1.03
CA ARG A 67 4.70 -4.95 1.86
C ARG A 67 5.87 -5.66 1.20
N GLY A 68 5.66 -6.87 0.68
CA GLY A 68 6.70 -7.62 -0.02
C GLY A 68 7.23 -6.88 -1.24
N TYR A 69 6.33 -6.26 -2.00
CA TYR A 69 6.69 -5.45 -3.17
C TYR A 69 7.53 -4.22 -2.79
N VAL A 70 7.13 -3.49 -1.76
CA VAL A 70 7.89 -2.35 -1.23
C VAL A 70 9.29 -2.77 -0.78
N GLU A 71 9.40 -3.88 -0.04
CA GLU A 71 10.68 -4.43 0.41
C GLU A 71 11.59 -4.85 -0.76
N GLN A 72 11.02 -5.43 -1.82
CA GLN A 72 11.75 -5.75 -3.04
C GLN A 72 12.27 -4.48 -3.74
N CYS A 73 11.42 -3.48 -3.97
CA CYS A 73 11.82 -2.24 -4.63
C CYS A 73 12.94 -1.52 -3.86
N MET A 74 12.85 -1.45 -2.52
CA MET A 74 13.89 -0.83 -1.70
C MET A 74 15.25 -1.56 -1.81
N ALA A 75 15.21 -2.89 -1.98
CA ALA A 75 16.41 -3.69 -2.19
C ALA A 75 17.03 -3.43 -3.57
N GLU A 76 16.21 -3.38 -4.63
CA GLU A 76 16.63 -3.10 -6.00
C GLU A 76 17.20 -1.68 -6.17
N ASP A 77 16.61 -0.70 -5.50
CA ASP A 77 17.07 0.69 -5.51
C ASP A 77 18.35 0.93 -4.70
N ASN A 78 18.90 -0.11 -4.05
CA ASN A 78 20.01 0.00 -3.10
C ASN A 78 19.76 1.06 -2.01
N MET A 79 18.49 1.20 -1.58
CA MET A 79 18.09 2.18 -0.59
C MET A 79 18.89 2.00 0.71
N SER A 80 19.24 3.11 1.37
CA SER A 80 20.01 3.08 2.61
C SER A 80 19.24 2.39 3.75
N ALA A 81 19.95 1.87 4.75
CA ALA A 81 19.29 1.20 5.88
C ALA A 81 18.39 2.16 6.69
N SER A 82 18.77 3.43 6.80
CA SER A 82 17.96 4.46 7.48
C SER A 82 16.68 4.75 6.71
N ASP A 83 16.76 4.89 5.39
CA ASP A 83 15.58 5.19 4.58
C ASP A 83 14.62 4.00 4.54
N ARG A 84 15.15 2.77 4.45
CA ARG A 84 14.34 1.55 4.57
C ARG A 84 13.56 1.50 5.87
N GLN A 85 14.22 1.85 6.98
CA GLN A 85 13.56 1.90 8.28
C GLN A 85 12.45 2.97 8.29
N GLY A 86 12.70 4.15 7.71
CA GLY A 86 11.71 5.21 7.59
C GLY A 86 10.49 4.80 6.76
N VAL A 87 10.71 4.17 5.61
CA VAL A 87 9.63 3.64 4.75
C VAL A 87 8.79 2.59 5.49
N LEU A 88 9.43 1.62 6.16
CA LEU A 88 8.72 0.58 6.90
C LEU A 88 7.97 1.12 8.12
N GLN A 89 8.50 2.16 8.77
CA GLN A 89 7.81 2.85 9.85
C GLN A 89 6.53 3.53 9.34
N VAL A 90 6.62 4.34 8.29
CA VAL A 90 5.44 5.00 7.70
C VAL A 90 4.44 3.96 7.20
N PHE A 91 4.90 2.88 6.56
CA PHE A 91 4.03 1.78 6.15
C PHE A 91 3.22 1.24 7.33
N THR A 92 3.89 0.94 8.45
CA THR A 92 3.25 0.38 9.64
C THR A 92 2.30 1.38 10.32
N GLU A 93 2.67 2.65 10.36
CA GLU A 93 1.82 3.70 10.96
C GLU A 93 0.54 3.96 10.16
N VAL A 94 0.57 3.77 8.84
CA VAL A 94 -0.57 4.05 7.95
C VAL A 94 -1.42 2.80 7.68
N LEU A 95 -0.80 1.63 7.57
CA LEU A 95 -1.43 0.40 7.06
C LEU A 95 -1.35 -0.81 8.01
N GLY A 96 -0.67 -0.67 9.15
CA GLY A 96 -0.47 -1.71 10.16
C GLY A 96 -1.53 -1.77 11.25
#